data_AF-A0A2D8RRY9-F1
#
_entry.id   AF-A0A2D8RRY9-F1
#
_cell.length_a   1.000
_cell.length_b   1.000
_cell.length_c   1.000
_cell.angle_alpha   90.00
_cell.angle_beta   90.00
_cell.angle_gamma   90.00
#
_symmetry.space_group_name_H-M   'P 1'
#
loop_
_entity.id
_entity.type
_entity.pdbx_description
1 polymer ?
#
loop_
_entity_poly.entity_id
_entity_poly.type
_entity_poly.pdbx_seq_one_letter_code
_entity_poly.pdbx_strand_id
1 'polypeptide(L)'
;MFHESEENSFRIPGSLMLAHPHLTDPNFVRSVILMTAHEEDGSLGVVVNKGSGQKLGEVDSSFRDYGLEEVPLYIGGPVATDQVILGGWKIDPVLGSFKLFFGLEPASAASKLEEDPGISLRAFRGYAGWGKGQLESELSNNAWVVSDMDSQALSELEGDDLWRHVIININLELGLMSLAPEHPEVN
;
A
#
# COMPACT_ATOMS: atom_id res chain seq x y z
N MET A 1 29.59 -29.66 -1.65
CA MET A 1 30.25 -28.34 -1.56
C MET A 1 29.82 -27.64 -2.83
N PHE A 2 28.80 -26.80 -2.88
CA PHE A 2 28.31 -25.81 -1.92
C PHE A 2 26.77 -25.84 -1.93
N HIS A 3 26.14 -25.84 -0.76
CA HIS A 3 24.75 -25.41 -0.63
C HIS A 3 24.85 -23.88 -0.56
N GLU A 4 24.54 -23.19 -1.66
CA GLU A 4 24.10 -21.81 -1.55
C GLU A 4 22.73 -21.85 -0.90
N SER A 5 22.69 -21.44 0.37
CA SER A 5 21.49 -20.98 1.02
C SER A 5 20.85 -19.91 0.15
N GLU A 6 19.66 -20.18 -0.38
CA GLU A 6 18.79 -19.14 -0.91
C GLU A 6 18.55 -18.13 0.23
N GLU A 7 19.29 -17.03 0.21
CA GLU A 7 18.94 -15.85 0.98
C GLU A 7 17.52 -15.49 0.57
N ASN A 8 16.64 -15.42 1.58
CA ASN A 8 15.24 -15.06 1.44
C ASN A 8 15.17 -13.61 0.93
N SER A 9 15.39 -13.41 -0.38
CA SER A 9 15.31 -12.11 -1.03
C SER A 9 13.84 -11.75 -1.09
N PHE A 10 13.39 -11.02 -0.07
CA PHE A 10 12.06 -10.44 -0.05
C PHE A 10 11.90 -9.62 -1.32
N ARG A 11 10.92 -9.97 -2.16
CA ARG A 11 10.53 -9.10 -3.27
C ARG A 11 9.87 -7.88 -2.66
N ILE A 12 10.62 -6.78 -2.57
CA ILE A 12 10.10 -5.53 -2.02
C ILE A 12 8.94 -5.01 -2.89
N PRO A 13 9.01 -4.97 -4.23
CA PRO A 13 7.84 -4.62 -5.03
C PRO A 13 6.73 -5.66 -4.86
N GLY A 14 5.55 -5.18 -4.49
CA GLY A 14 4.39 -6.02 -4.16
C GLY A 14 4.31 -6.46 -2.70
N SER A 15 5.26 -6.09 -1.83
CA SER A 15 5.14 -6.27 -0.39
C SER A 15 4.37 -5.12 0.27
N LEU A 16 3.94 -5.35 1.51
CA LEU A 16 3.35 -4.33 2.37
C LEU A 16 4.37 -3.85 3.41
N MET A 17 4.46 -2.53 3.57
CA MET A 17 5.26 -1.85 4.56
C MET A 17 4.33 -1.23 5.59
N LEU A 18 4.38 -1.74 6.81
CA LEU A 18 3.56 -1.26 7.91
C LEU A 18 4.35 -0.28 8.74
N ALA A 19 3.73 0.87 9.02
CA ALA A 19 4.26 1.78 10.02
C ALA A 19 4.38 1.06 11.36
N HIS A 20 5.55 1.13 11.98
CA HIS A 20 5.72 0.65 13.34
C HIS A 20 4.78 1.42 14.29
N PRO A 21 4.25 0.80 15.37
CA PRO A 21 3.34 1.49 16.31
C PRO A 21 3.91 2.78 16.93
N HIS A 22 5.23 2.89 17.02
CA HIS A 22 5.94 4.08 17.51
C HIS A 22 6.25 5.14 16.42
N LEU A 23 5.93 4.88 15.15
CA LEU A 23 6.15 5.85 14.09
C LEU A 23 5.15 7.01 14.25
N THR A 24 5.67 8.21 14.50
CA THR A 24 4.88 9.42 14.81
C THR A 24 4.79 10.40 13.65
N ASP A 25 5.38 10.09 12.49
CA ASP A 25 5.24 10.93 11.30
C ASP A 25 3.75 11.04 10.92
N PRO A 26 3.16 12.25 10.88
CA PRO A 26 1.73 12.43 10.60
C PRO A 26 1.31 11.89 9.22
N ASN A 27 2.23 11.84 8.25
CA ASN A 27 1.94 11.28 6.93
C ASN A 27 1.79 9.74 6.99
N PHE A 28 2.47 9.08 7.93
CA PHE A 28 2.66 7.64 7.91
C PHE A 28 2.22 6.90 9.18
N VAL A 29 1.79 7.61 10.22
CA VAL A 29 1.19 6.98 11.42
C VAL A 29 0.08 6.02 11.00
N ARG A 30 0.17 4.78 11.50
CA ARG A 30 -0.70 3.64 11.17
C ARG A 30 -0.93 3.40 9.67
N SER A 31 0.04 3.78 8.84
CA SER A 31 -0.05 3.53 7.41
C SER A 31 0.33 2.09 7.06
N VAL A 32 -0.34 1.57 6.03
CA VAL A 32 0.08 0.40 5.27
C VAL A 32 0.45 0.90 3.89
N ILE A 33 1.70 0.72 3.50
CA ILE A 33 2.22 1.12 2.20
C ILE A 33 2.41 -0.09 1.32
N LEU A 34 1.82 -0.06 0.13
CA LEU A 34 2.13 -1.01 -0.93
C LEU A 34 3.36 -0.53 -1.69
N MET A 35 4.42 -1.33 -1.68
CA MET A 35 5.64 -1.05 -2.43
C MET A 35 5.43 -1.31 -3.92
N THR A 36 5.69 -0.30 -4.75
CA THR A 36 5.47 -0.34 -6.20
C THR A 36 6.77 -0.48 -6.99
N ALA A 37 7.88 0.04 -6.44
CA ALA A 37 9.20 -0.10 -7.02
C ALA A 37 10.28 -0.05 -5.93
N HIS A 38 11.38 -0.74 -6.17
CA HIS A 38 12.56 -0.73 -5.31
C HIS A 38 13.79 -0.99 -6.19
N GLU A 39 14.60 0.04 -6.35
CA GLU A 39 15.80 0.06 -7.19
C GLU A 39 16.95 0.67 -6.39
N GLU A 40 18.19 0.59 -6.90
CA GLU A 40 19.38 1.08 -6.19
C GLU A 40 19.31 2.59 -5.87
N ASP A 41 18.63 3.37 -6.72
CA ASP A 41 18.53 4.82 -6.56
C ASP A 41 17.34 5.28 -5.70
N GLY A 42 16.46 4.36 -5.30
CA GLY A 42 15.35 4.66 -4.42
C GLY A 42 14.19 3.67 -4.49
N SER A 43 13.20 3.90 -3.63
CA SER A 43 11.99 3.09 -3.55
C SER A 43 10.75 3.95 -3.63
N LEU A 44 9.67 3.36 -4.13
CA LEU A 44 8.37 4.00 -4.27
C LEU A 44 7.28 3.09 -3.73
N GLY A 45 6.26 3.70 -3.14
CA GLY A 45 5.06 3.01 -2.71
C GLY A 45 3.88 3.96 -2.55
N VAL A 46 2.71 3.40 -2.27
CA VAL A 46 1.50 4.15 -1.96
C VAL A 46 0.85 3.67 -0.69
N VAL A 47 0.37 4.60 0.14
CA VAL A 47 -0.44 4.27 1.29
C VAL A 47 -1.80 3.74 0.80
N VAL A 48 -2.13 2.50 1.18
CA VAL A 48 -3.31 1.77 0.70
C VAL A 48 -4.47 1.76 1.69
N ASN A 49 -4.25 2.21 2.92
CA ASN A 49 -5.25 2.17 3.99
C ASN A 49 -5.79 3.56 4.39
N LYS A 50 -5.38 4.65 3.73
CA LYS A 50 -5.89 6.00 4.00
C LYS A 50 -6.86 6.46 2.92
N GLY A 51 -8.13 6.05 3.04
CA GLY A 51 -9.19 6.49 2.14
C GLY A 51 -9.44 8.00 2.27
N SER A 52 -9.63 8.69 1.14
CA SER A 52 -9.99 10.12 1.14
C SER A 52 -11.47 10.36 1.41
N GLY A 53 -12.30 9.32 1.34
CA GLY A 53 -13.77 9.41 1.36
C GLY A 53 -14.38 9.88 0.04
N GLN A 54 -13.56 10.14 -0.99
CA GLN A 54 -13.99 10.58 -2.30
C GLN A 54 -13.79 9.49 -3.35
N LYS A 55 -14.53 9.59 -4.45
CA LYS A 55 -14.32 8.79 -5.66
C LYS A 55 -13.73 9.64 -6.79
N LEU A 56 -13.12 9.01 -7.79
CA LEU A 56 -12.50 9.72 -8.91
C LEU A 56 -13.46 10.68 -9.62
N GLY A 57 -14.70 10.24 -9.87
CA GLY A 57 -15.69 11.04 -10.60
C GLY A 57 -16.20 12.26 -9.84
N GLU A 58 -15.87 12.40 -8.54
CA GLU A 58 -16.14 13.58 -7.72
C GLU A 58 -14.98 14.58 -7.76
N VAL A 59 -13.75 14.11 -8.01
CA VAL A 59 -12.55 14.94 -8.11
C VAL A 59 -12.37 15.48 -9.51
N ASP A 60 -12.56 14.63 -10.52
CA ASP A 60 -12.49 15.00 -11.92
C ASP A 60 -13.55 14.23 -12.72
N SER A 61 -14.48 14.98 -13.32
CA SER A 61 -15.57 14.41 -14.10
C SER A 61 -15.11 13.71 -15.38
N SER A 62 -13.91 13.98 -15.88
CA SER A 62 -13.37 13.34 -17.09
C SER A 62 -13.18 11.82 -16.91
N PHE A 63 -13.01 11.33 -15.68
CA PHE A 63 -12.95 9.90 -15.39
C PHE A 63 -14.25 9.14 -15.71
N ARG A 64 -15.39 9.85 -15.80
CA ARG A 64 -16.68 9.26 -16.21
C ARG A 64 -16.68 8.81 -17.66
N ASP A 65 -15.91 9.48 -18.51
CA ASP A 65 -15.79 9.10 -19.92
C ASP A 65 -15.11 7.73 -20.09
N TYR A 66 -14.39 7.29 -19.05
CA TYR A 66 -13.70 5.99 -18.99
C TYR A 66 -14.44 4.96 -18.12
N GLY A 67 -15.58 5.30 -17.51
CA GLY A 67 -16.27 4.41 -16.57
C GLY A 67 -15.52 4.19 -15.25
N LEU A 68 -14.63 5.12 -14.86
CA LEU A 68 -13.80 5.04 -13.66
C LEU A 68 -14.32 5.89 -12.50
N GLU A 69 -15.54 6.42 -12.61
CA GLU A 69 -16.11 7.36 -11.65
C GLU A 69 -16.29 6.78 -10.26
N GLU A 70 -16.49 5.46 -10.16
CA GLU A 70 -16.70 4.74 -8.91
C GLU A 70 -15.40 4.32 -8.22
N VAL A 71 -14.24 4.51 -8.87
CA VAL A 71 -12.94 4.11 -8.32
C VAL A 71 -12.65 4.95 -7.07
N PRO A 72 -12.39 4.31 -5.92
CA PRO A 72 -12.17 5.04 -4.68
C PRO A 72 -10.79 5.72 -4.68
N LEU A 73 -10.74 6.92 -4.11
CA LEU A 73 -9.53 7.71 -4.00
C LEU A 73 -8.91 7.60 -2.60
N TYR A 74 -7.59 7.40 -2.56
CA TYR A 74 -6.78 7.26 -1.37
C TYR A 74 -5.71 8.36 -1.31
N ILE A 75 -5.27 8.68 -0.10
CA ILE A 75 -4.10 9.54 0.14
C ILE A 75 -2.87 8.64 0.07
N GLY A 76 -2.15 8.66 -1.06
CA GLY A 76 -1.06 7.73 -1.33
C GLY A 76 0.28 8.13 -0.72
N GLY A 77 0.47 9.40 -0.36
CA GLY A 77 1.64 9.88 0.36
C GLY A 77 1.90 11.38 0.17
N PRO A 78 2.99 11.91 0.77
CA PRO A 78 3.25 13.35 0.82
C PRO A 78 3.88 13.91 -0.47
N VAL A 79 4.31 13.06 -1.40
CA VAL A 79 4.97 13.49 -2.65
C VAL A 79 3.94 13.58 -3.78
N ALA A 80 4.01 14.63 -4.61
CA ALA A 80 3.13 14.84 -5.77
C ALA A 80 1.62 14.75 -5.46
N THR A 81 1.19 15.40 -4.37
CA THR A 81 -0.20 15.36 -3.85
C THR A 81 -1.25 16.01 -4.77
N ASP A 82 -0.80 16.71 -5.80
CA ASP A 82 -1.57 17.30 -6.89
C ASP A 82 -1.84 16.30 -8.02
N GLN A 83 -1.12 15.18 -8.07
CA GLN A 83 -1.27 14.15 -9.09
C GLN A 83 -2.14 13.00 -8.59
N VAL A 84 -2.95 12.46 -9.52
CA VAL A 84 -3.72 11.24 -9.31
C VAL A 84 -3.00 10.10 -10.04
N ILE A 85 -2.71 9.04 -9.30
CA ILE A 85 -2.05 7.84 -9.81
C ILE A 85 -3.04 6.69 -9.73
N LEU A 86 -3.29 6.02 -10.85
CA LEU A 86 -4.10 4.81 -10.88
C LEU A 86 -3.23 3.59 -10.62
N GLY A 87 -3.61 2.80 -9.63
CA GLY A 87 -3.00 1.54 -9.30
C GLY A 87 -4.05 0.43 -9.27
N GLY A 88 -3.66 -0.75 -9.69
CA GLY A 88 -4.52 -1.92 -9.58
C GLY A 88 -3.73 -3.17 -9.30
N TRP A 89 -4.37 -4.15 -8.69
CA TRP A 89 -3.73 -5.42 -8.41
C TRP A 89 -4.70 -6.58 -8.53
N LYS A 90 -4.11 -7.76 -8.70
CA LYS A 90 -4.83 -9.02 -8.74
C LYS A 90 -3.99 -10.12 -8.11
N ILE A 91 -4.65 -11.01 -7.39
CA ILE A 91 -4.09 -12.32 -7.08
C ILE A 91 -4.63 -13.32 -8.08
N ASP A 92 -3.73 -14.10 -8.67
CA ASP A 92 -4.09 -15.27 -9.44
C ASP A 92 -4.57 -16.36 -8.46
N PRO A 93 -5.85 -16.75 -8.46
CA PRO A 93 -6.36 -17.70 -7.49
C PRO A 93 -5.82 -19.13 -7.69
N VAL A 94 -5.25 -19.42 -8.88
CA VAL A 94 -4.72 -20.75 -9.21
C VAL A 94 -3.24 -20.83 -8.88
N LEU A 95 -2.48 -19.79 -9.22
CA LEU A 95 -1.03 -19.75 -9.01
C LEU A 95 -0.63 -19.10 -7.67
N GLY A 96 -1.55 -18.42 -6.99
CA GLY A 96 -1.26 -17.60 -5.81
C GLY A 96 -0.41 -16.36 -6.12
N SER A 97 -0.11 -16.10 -7.40
CA SER A 97 0.81 -15.04 -7.80
C SER A 97 0.14 -13.67 -7.74
N PHE A 98 0.77 -12.72 -7.06
CA PHE A 98 0.35 -11.32 -7.04
C PHE A 98 0.85 -10.58 -8.28
N LYS A 99 -0.05 -9.85 -8.95
CA LYS A 99 0.26 -8.96 -10.08
C LYS A 99 -0.13 -7.54 -9.71
N LEU A 100 0.85 -6.64 -9.77
CA LEU A 100 0.69 -5.21 -9.54
C LEU A 100 0.75 -4.44 -10.86
N PHE A 101 -0.15 -3.48 -11.00
CA PHE A 101 -0.16 -2.48 -12.06
C PHE A 101 -0.17 -1.11 -11.39
N PHE A 102 0.75 -0.23 -11.78
CA PHE A 102 0.88 1.08 -11.16
C PHE A 102 1.21 2.14 -12.20
N GLY A 103 0.70 3.36 -12.01
CA GLY A 103 0.86 4.43 -13.00
C GLY A 103 0.05 4.17 -14.28
N LEU A 104 -1.16 3.61 -14.15
CA LEU A 104 -2.01 3.34 -15.30
C LEU A 104 -2.63 4.63 -15.84
N GLU A 105 -2.62 4.78 -17.17
CA GLU A 105 -3.44 5.78 -17.84
C GLU A 105 -4.94 5.43 -17.71
N PRO A 106 -5.86 6.42 -17.68
CA PRO A 106 -7.30 6.16 -17.51
C PRO A 106 -7.86 5.16 -18.51
N ALA A 107 -7.49 5.28 -19.79
CA ALA A 107 -7.91 4.34 -20.83
C ALA A 107 -7.41 2.91 -20.55
N SER A 108 -6.16 2.76 -20.10
CA SER A 108 -5.58 1.45 -19.79
C SER A 108 -6.20 0.83 -18.53
N ALA A 109 -6.52 1.65 -17.52
CA ALA A 109 -7.21 1.20 -16.33
C ALA A 109 -8.63 0.71 -16.64
N ALA A 110 -9.37 1.43 -17.49
CA ALA A 110 -10.69 1.03 -17.97
C ALA A 110 -10.63 -0.30 -18.74
N SER A 111 -9.72 -0.44 -19.72
CA SER A 111 -9.55 -1.69 -20.45
C SER A 111 -9.21 -2.87 -19.54
N LYS A 112 -8.39 -2.67 -18.51
CA LYS A 112 -8.06 -3.73 -17.54
C LYS A 112 -9.28 -4.17 -16.72
N LEU A 113 -10.12 -3.22 -16.32
CA LEU A 113 -11.34 -3.53 -15.57
C LEU A 113 -12.35 -4.31 -16.43
N GLU A 114 -12.43 -3.98 -17.73
CA GLU A 114 -13.26 -4.71 -18.69
C GLU A 114 -12.73 -6.12 -18.99
N GLU A 115 -11.41 -6.26 -19.17
CA GLU A 115 -10.75 -7.55 -19.43
C GLU A 115 -10.82 -8.50 -18.23
N ASP A 116 -10.75 -7.96 -17.02
CA ASP A 116 -10.62 -8.72 -15.79
C ASP A 116 -11.40 -8.08 -14.64
N PRO A 117 -12.70 -8.38 -14.51
CA PRO A 117 -13.55 -7.81 -13.45
C PRO A 117 -13.09 -8.14 -12.03
N GLY A 118 -12.15 -9.07 -11.86
CA GLY A 118 -11.55 -9.41 -10.57
C GLY A 118 -10.36 -8.53 -10.17
N ILE A 119 -9.95 -7.57 -11.02
CA ILE A 119 -8.89 -6.62 -10.67
C ILE A 119 -9.42 -5.62 -9.63
N SER A 120 -8.66 -5.41 -8.57
CA SER A 120 -8.91 -4.33 -7.62
C SER A 120 -8.25 -3.07 -8.15
N LEU A 121 -9.03 -2.03 -8.44
CA LEU A 121 -8.53 -0.74 -8.93
C LEU A 121 -8.72 0.35 -7.86
N ARG A 122 -7.69 1.16 -7.64
CA ARG A 122 -7.72 2.32 -6.74
C ARG A 122 -6.99 3.51 -7.35
N ALA A 123 -7.41 4.69 -6.94
CA ALA A 123 -6.71 5.93 -7.24
C ALA A 123 -5.97 6.43 -6.00
N PHE A 124 -4.80 7.01 -6.21
CA PHE A 124 -3.95 7.52 -5.15
C PHE A 124 -3.58 8.97 -5.46
N ARG A 125 -3.78 9.86 -4.49
CA ARG A 125 -3.23 11.21 -4.53
C ARG A 125 -1.86 11.22 -3.88
N GLY A 126 -0.85 11.49 -4.69
CA GLY A 126 0.55 11.41 -4.27
C GLY A 126 1.03 9.99 -3.95
N TYR A 127 2.29 9.91 -3.55
CA TYR A 127 2.98 8.65 -3.25
C TYR A 127 4.00 8.84 -2.10
N ALA A 128 4.46 7.72 -1.56
CA ALA A 128 5.57 7.62 -0.62
C ALA A 128 6.85 7.29 -1.38
N GLY A 129 7.92 8.03 -1.12
CA GLY A 129 9.20 7.86 -1.80
C GLY A 129 10.34 7.81 -0.81
N TRP A 130 11.29 6.92 -1.07
CA TRP A 130 12.54 6.80 -0.33
C TRP A 130 13.70 7.07 -1.28
N GLY A 131 14.62 7.93 -0.85
CA GLY A 131 15.89 8.10 -1.55
C GLY A 131 16.79 6.87 -1.42
N LYS A 132 17.89 6.88 -2.17
CA LYS A 132 18.94 5.85 -2.11
C LYS A 132 19.37 5.54 -0.67
N GLY A 133 19.21 4.28 -0.25
CA GLY A 133 19.62 3.79 1.08
C GLY A 133 18.70 4.21 2.24
N GLN A 134 17.67 5.03 1.98
CA GLN A 134 16.80 5.53 3.04
C GLN A 134 15.87 4.44 3.56
N LEU A 135 15.31 3.61 2.68
CA LEU A 135 14.39 2.54 3.05
C LEU A 135 15.09 1.54 4.00
N GLU A 136 16.31 1.15 3.67
CA GLU A 136 17.15 0.24 4.44
C GLU A 136 17.52 0.85 5.79
N SER A 137 17.82 2.15 5.82
CA SER A 137 18.05 2.87 7.07
C SER A 137 16.80 2.91 7.95
N GLU A 138 15.62 3.07 7.38
CA GLU A 138 14.37 3.10 8.14
C GLU A 138 13.95 1.70 8.63
N LEU A 139 14.18 0.66 7.82
CA LEU A 139 14.01 -0.74 8.21
C LEU A 139 14.94 -1.12 9.36
N SER A 140 16.22 -0.75 9.30
CA SER A 140 17.18 -1.04 10.38
C SER A 140 16.89 -0.29 11.68
N ASN A 141 16.18 0.84 11.61
CA ASN A 141 15.70 1.58 12.77
C ASN A 141 14.32 1.12 13.26
N ASN A 142 13.76 0.01 12.73
CA ASN A 142 12.42 -0.49 13.05
C ASN A 142 11.31 0.55 12.83
N ALA A 143 11.47 1.47 11.88
CA ALA A 143 10.40 2.40 11.51
C ALA A 143 9.28 1.69 10.71
N TRP A 144 9.65 0.63 9.99
CA TRP A 144 8.76 -0.16 9.16
C TRP A 144 8.84 -1.65 9.46
N VAL A 145 7.71 -2.33 9.29
CA VAL A 145 7.60 -3.79 9.36
C VAL A 145 7.18 -4.29 7.99
N VAL A 146 7.96 -5.19 7.41
CA VAL A 146 7.67 -5.80 6.10
C VAL A 146 6.68 -6.95 6.28
N SER A 147 5.70 -7.03 5.39
CA SER A 147 4.77 -8.16 5.29
C SER A 147 4.59 -8.58 3.84
N ASP A 148 4.23 -9.84 3.65
CA ASP A 148 3.73 -10.30 2.37
C ASP A 148 2.37 -9.65 2.05
N MET A 149 2.00 -9.71 0.78
CA MET A 149 0.73 -9.18 0.31
C MET A 149 -0.45 -10.02 0.83
N ASP A 150 -1.30 -9.42 1.67
CA ASP A 150 -2.60 -9.95 2.02
C ASP A 150 -3.70 -9.23 1.22
N SER A 151 -4.03 -9.76 0.04
CA SER A 151 -5.06 -9.14 -0.80
C SER A 151 -6.47 -9.26 -0.23
N GLN A 152 -6.72 -10.27 0.60
CA GLN A 152 -8.03 -10.46 1.21
C GLN A 152 -8.25 -9.35 2.24
N ALA A 153 -7.27 -9.16 3.14
CA ALA A 153 -7.28 -8.04 4.07
C ALA A 153 -7.40 -6.70 3.36
N LEU A 154 -6.64 -6.47 2.27
CA LEU A 154 -6.74 -5.24 1.50
C LEU A 154 -8.11 -4.97 0.89
N SER A 155 -8.86 -6.03 0.55
CA SER A 155 -10.18 -5.92 -0.07
C SER A 155 -11.30 -5.81 0.95
N GLU A 156 -11.14 -6.42 2.13
CA GLU A 156 -12.17 -6.50 3.18
C GLU A 156 -12.03 -5.41 4.26
N LEU A 157 -10.81 -4.92 4.50
CA LEU A 157 -10.52 -3.99 5.58
C LEU A 157 -10.07 -2.63 5.05
N GLU A 158 -10.44 -1.58 5.77
CA GLU A 158 -10.09 -0.20 5.47
C GLU A 158 -9.47 0.47 6.69
N GLY A 159 -8.78 1.60 6.47
CA GLY A 159 -8.32 2.44 7.57
C GLY A 159 -7.30 1.76 8.48
N ASP A 160 -7.42 2.09 9.76
CA ASP A 160 -6.59 1.52 10.82
C ASP A 160 -6.83 0.01 11.03
N ASP A 161 -7.99 -0.52 10.65
CA ASP A 161 -8.31 -1.93 10.87
C ASP A 161 -7.48 -2.85 10.00
N LEU A 162 -7.18 -2.43 8.76
CA LEU A 162 -6.22 -3.11 7.90
C LEU A 162 -4.82 -3.13 8.53
N TRP A 163 -4.36 -1.98 9.06
CA TRP A 163 -3.05 -1.89 9.71
C TRP A 163 -2.99 -2.80 10.96
N ARG A 164 -4.01 -2.76 11.81
CA ARG A 164 -4.11 -3.62 13.00
C ARG A 164 -4.13 -5.09 12.64
N HIS A 165 -4.91 -5.48 11.64
CA HIS A 165 -5.02 -6.88 11.21
C HIS A 165 -3.67 -7.43 10.77
N VAL A 166 -3.01 -6.72 9.84
CA VAL A 166 -1.76 -7.19 9.25
C VAL A 166 -0.62 -7.16 10.29
N ILE A 167 -0.55 -6.14 11.16
CA ILE A 167 0.52 -6.07 12.17
C ILE A 167 0.38 -7.16 13.25
N ILE A 168 -0.84 -7.49 13.66
CA ILE A 168 -1.12 -8.59 14.60
C ILE A 168 -0.70 -9.94 14.01
N ASN A 169 -0.97 -10.15 12.72
CA ASN A 169 -0.63 -11.40 12.04
C ASN A 169 0.89 -11.60 11.89
N ILE A 170 1.67 -10.52 11.83
CA ILE A 170 3.13 -10.58 11.74
C ILE A 170 3.76 -10.83 13.11
N ASN A 171 3.38 -10.04 14.11
CA ASN A 171 3.98 -10.09 15.43
C ASN A 171 2.95 -9.71 16.51
N LEU A 172 2.64 -10.68 17.37
CA LEU A 172 1.68 -10.50 18.46
C LEU A 172 2.07 -9.37 19.43
N GLU A 173 3.35 -9.16 19.72
CA GLU A 173 3.78 -8.05 20.60
C GLU A 173 3.52 -6.69 19.97
N LEU A 174 3.82 -6.52 18.69
CA LEU A 174 3.48 -5.30 17.94
C LEU A 174 1.97 -5.13 17.81
N GLY A 175 1.25 -6.23 17.65
CA GLY A 175 -0.21 -6.28 17.71
C GLY A 175 -0.78 -5.81 19.04
N LEU A 176 -0.20 -6.21 20.16
CA LEU A 176 -0.64 -5.74 21.49
C LEU A 176 -0.38 -4.23 21.67
N MET A 177 0.72 -3.70 21.11
CA MET A 177 1.00 -2.27 21.09
C MET A 177 0.03 -1.49 20.17
N SER A 178 -0.42 -2.10 19.06
CA SER A 178 -1.35 -1.48 18.12
C SER A 178 -2.76 -1.28 18.69
N LEU A 179 -3.12 -2.07 19.71
CA LEU A 179 -4.37 -1.98 20.46
C LEU A 179 -4.35 -0.89 21.55
N ALA A 180 -3.20 -0.30 21.85
CA ALA A 180 -3.10 0.79 22.81
C ALA A 180 -3.81 2.06 22.25
N PRO A 181 -4.63 2.75 23.07
CA PRO A 181 -5.20 4.04 22.68
C PRO A 181 -4.07 5.06 22.43
N GLU A 182 -4.27 5.98 21.47
CA GLU A 182 -3.27 7.03 21.15
C GLU A 182 -2.90 7.91 22.35
N HIS A 183 -3.81 7.99 23.33
CA HIS A 183 -3.62 8.71 24.57
C HIS A 183 -4.00 7.82 25.76
N PRO A 184 -3.03 7.19 26.45
CA PRO A 184 -3.29 6.45 27.69
C PRO A 184 -3.74 7.34 28.86
N GLU A 185 -3.75 8.66 28.69
CA GLU A 185 -4.02 9.66 29.72
C GLU A 185 -5.50 10.06 29.86
N VAL A 186 -6.37 9.61 28.96
CA VAL A 186 -7.82 9.83 29.02
C VAL A 186 -8.51 8.60 29.62
N ASN A 187 -8.33 8.39 30.92
CA ASN A 187 -9.17 7.54 31.77
C ASN A 187 -9.50 8.28 33.08
#